data_AF-A0A5B9QVP5-F1
#
_entry.id   AF-A0A5B9QVP5-F1
#
_cell.length_a   1.000
_cell.length_b   1.000
_cell.length_c   1.000
_cell.angle_alpha   90.00
_cell.angle_beta   90.00
_cell.angle_gamma   90.00
#
_symmetry.space_group_name_H-M   'P 1'
#
loop_
_entity.id
_entity.type
_entity.pdbx_description
1 polymer ?
#
loop_
_entity_poly.entity_id
_entity_poly.type
_entity_poly.pdbx_seq_one_letter_code
_entity_poly.pdbx_strand_id
1 'polypeptide(L)'
;MNHRYVGTMLVITALVCSSASGQANTRRGATLGGVAGAIAGGIIGENNDEAGAGAVIGGVLGAVAGGALGSAKDQEQAMQRQQYQYQQQNYQYQQQRYAEVQAAVTPADVINMTRSGLPDTVIMSHIQQRGVQRRLEVSDIISLHQQGVREPVISALQHATVGGPATQPAPQPVVVQERPVIVEQRYYTPPPAVIVPAPRYYHRPHYHGRPHHHRGGTRVGISFGL
;
A
#
# COMPACT_ATOMS: atom_id res chain seq x y z
N MET A 1 -33.58 -16.54 29.02
CA MET A 1 -32.70 -15.45 28.54
C MET A 1 -33.10 -15.14 27.10
N ASN A 2 -33.66 -13.96 26.85
CA ASN A 2 -34.51 -13.72 25.67
C ASN A 2 -33.66 -13.52 24.40
N HIS A 3 -33.76 -14.43 23.43
CA HIS A 3 -33.03 -14.44 22.14
C HIS A 3 -33.13 -13.13 21.33
N ARG A 4 -34.10 -12.28 21.65
CA ARG A 4 -34.34 -10.98 21.01
C ARG A 4 -33.26 -9.93 21.33
N TYR A 5 -32.57 -10.07 22.47
CA TYR A 5 -31.46 -9.18 22.86
C TYR A 5 -30.10 -9.66 22.37
N VAL A 6 -29.95 -10.96 22.10
CA VAL A 6 -28.71 -11.53 21.56
C VAL A 6 -28.48 -11.05 20.12
N GLY A 7 -29.54 -10.98 19.31
CA GLY A 7 -29.46 -10.49 17.93
C GLY A 7 -29.14 -8.98 17.84
N THR A 8 -29.71 -8.15 18.72
CA THR A 8 -29.45 -6.71 18.74
C THR A 8 -28.06 -6.36 19.29
N MET A 9 -27.55 -7.11 20.28
CA MET A 9 -26.16 -6.95 20.76
C MET A 9 -25.11 -7.33 19.71
N LEU A 10 -25.37 -8.35 18.90
CA LEU A 10 -24.46 -8.79 17.84
C LEU A 10 -24.38 -7.76 16.69
N VAL A 11 -25.51 -7.12 16.36
CA VAL A 11 -25.59 -6.08 15.31
C VAL A 11 -24.94 -4.76 15.75
N ILE A 12 -25.07 -4.37 17.02
CA ILE A 12 -24.44 -3.16 17.56
C ILE A 12 -22.91 -3.34 17.64
N THR A 13 -22.43 -4.55 17.98
CA THR A 13 -20.99 -4.88 17.98
C THR A 13 -20.39 -4.83 16.57
N ALA A 14 -21.16 -5.20 15.54
CA ALA A 14 -20.72 -5.12 14.14
C ALA A 14 -20.64 -3.66 13.62
N LEU A 15 -21.47 -2.74 14.13
CA LEU A 15 -21.49 -1.35 13.68
C LEU A 15 -20.34 -0.48 14.26
N VAL A 16 -19.85 -0.79 15.46
CA VAL A 16 -18.79 -0.01 16.14
C VAL A 16 -17.41 -0.17 15.49
N CYS A 17 -17.22 -1.14 14.58
CA CYS A 17 -15.94 -1.33 13.87
C CYS A 17 -15.80 -0.48 12.58
N SER A 18 -16.68 0.49 12.34
CA SER A 18 -16.75 1.24 11.07
C SER A 18 -15.75 2.39 10.92
N SER A 19 -14.90 2.65 11.91
CA SER A 19 -13.91 3.74 11.87
C SER A 19 -12.48 3.21 11.77
N ALA A 20 -12.04 2.90 10.55
CA ALA A 20 -10.64 3.08 10.10
C ALA A 20 -10.59 2.79 8.60
N SER A 21 -10.76 3.82 7.79
CA SER A 21 -10.73 3.77 6.31
C SER A 21 -9.34 3.44 5.73
N GLY A 22 -8.34 3.13 6.56
CA GLY A 22 -6.96 2.82 6.15
C GLY A 22 -6.44 1.44 6.58
N GLN A 23 -7.30 0.48 6.88
CA GLN A 23 -6.89 -0.89 7.23
C GLN A 23 -7.80 -1.95 6.59
N ALA A 24 -8.26 -1.70 5.36
CA ALA A 24 -9.12 -2.65 4.65
C ALA A 24 -8.39 -3.98 4.41
N ASN A 25 -7.08 -3.92 4.10
CA ASN A 25 -6.28 -5.12 3.85
C ASN A 25 -5.88 -5.84 5.14
N THR A 26 -5.52 -5.10 6.21
CA THR A 26 -5.28 -5.66 7.55
C THR A 26 -6.52 -6.36 8.09
N ARG A 27 -7.70 -5.74 8.00
CA ARG A 27 -8.95 -6.35 8.48
C ARG A 27 -9.30 -7.59 7.67
N ARG A 28 -9.21 -7.54 6.34
CA ARG A 28 -9.44 -8.71 5.48
C ARG A 28 -8.45 -9.84 5.73
N GLY A 29 -7.18 -9.52 5.96
CA GLY A 29 -6.14 -10.48 6.30
C GLY A 29 -6.39 -11.13 7.67
N ALA A 30 -6.72 -10.34 8.68
CA ALA A 30 -7.04 -10.83 10.02
C ALA A 30 -8.31 -11.68 10.04
N THR A 31 -9.36 -11.29 9.31
CA THR A 31 -10.59 -12.09 9.24
C THR A 31 -10.37 -13.38 8.47
N LEU A 32 -9.71 -13.33 7.31
CA LEU A 32 -9.43 -14.52 6.50
C LEU A 32 -8.49 -15.48 7.25
N GLY A 33 -7.41 -14.95 7.81
CA GLY A 33 -6.45 -15.72 8.60
C GLY A 33 -7.09 -16.31 9.85
N GLY A 34 -7.99 -15.59 10.53
CA GLY A 34 -8.69 -16.09 11.70
C GLY A 34 -9.71 -17.18 11.39
N VAL A 35 -10.47 -17.05 10.30
CA VAL A 35 -11.39 -18.12 9.87
C VAL A 35 -10.61 -19.35 9.41
N ALA A 36 -9.58 -19.17 8.58
CA ALA A 36 -8.75 -20.27 8.09
C ALA A 36 -8.00 -20.98 9.23
N GLY A 37 -7.43 -20.20 10.15
CA GLY A 37 -6.75 -20.72 11.33
C GLY A 37 -7.69 -21.45 12.29
N ALA A 38 -8.93 -21.00 12.44
CA ALA A 38 -9.92 -21.68 13.28
C ALA A 38 -10.35 -23.02 12.69
N ILE A 39 -10.53 -23.11 11.38
CA ILE A 39 -10.85 -24.38 10.71
C ILE A 39 -9.68 -25.36 10.86
N ALA A 40 -8.45 -24.91 10.57
CA ALA A 40 -7.26 -25.75 10.67
C ALA A 40 -6.99 -26.20 12.12
N GLY A 41 -7.10 -25.28 13.07
CA GLY A 41 -6.93 -25.57 14.49
C GLY A 41 -8.01 -26.49 15.05
N GLY A 42 -9.25 -26.38 14.56
CA GLY A 42 -10.34 -27.27 14.93
C GLY A 42 -10.10 -28.71 14.48
N ILE A 43 -9.69 -28.90 13.23
CA ILE A 43 -9.37 -30.24 12.68
C ILE A 43 -8.20 -30.88 13.45
N ILE A 44 -7.17 -30.11 13.81
CA ILE A 44 -6.01 -30.62 14.56
C ILE A 44 -6.38 -30.93 16.02
N GLY A 45 -7.24 -30.10 16.63
CA GLY A 45 -7.72 -30.27 18.00
C GLY A 45 -8.71 -31.43 18.18
N GLU A 46 -9.40 -31.84 17.10
CA GLU A 46 -10.31 -33.00 17.08
C GLU A 46 -9.62 -34.29 17.55
N ASN A 47 -8.33 -34.45 17.27
CA ASN A 47 -7.55 -35.63 17.67
C ASN A 47 -7.36 -35.79 19.18
N ASN A 48 -7.66 -34.75 19.97
CA ASN A 48 -7.55 -34.75 21.43
C ASN A 48 -8.90 -34.41 22.12
N ASP A 49 -10.05 -34.57 21.44
CA ASP A 49 -11.38 -34.18 21.92
C ASP A 49 -11.53 -32.67 22.21
N GLU A 50 -10.67 -31.85 21.61
CA GLU A 50 -10.48 -30.43 21.93
C GLU A 50 -10.62 -29.54 20.70
N ALA A 51 -11.48 -29.94 19.75
CA ALA A 51 -11.73 -29.23 18.49
C ALA A 51 -12.09 -27.75 18.72
N GLY A 52 -12.91 -27.45 19.73
CA GLY A 52 -13.27 -26.07 20.07
C GLY A 52 -12.09 -25.24 20.58
N ALA A 53 -11.21 -25.83 21.38
CA ALA A 53 -10.02 -25.14 21.90
C ALA A 53 -9.01 -24.92 20.78
N GLY A 54 -8.78 -25.92 19.93
CA GLY A 54 -7.94 -25.82 18.74
C GLY A 54 -8.42 -24.76 17.75
N ALA A 55 -9.73 -24.65 17.53
CA ALA A 55 -10.32 -23.64 16.66
C ALA A 55 -10.17 -22.21 17.19
N VAL A 56 -10.34 -22.00 18.49
CA VAL A 56 -10.14 -20.66 19.09
C VAL A 56 -8.67 -20.24 19.01
N ILE A 57 -7.75 -21.14 19.36
CA ILE A 57 -6.31 -20.86 19.33
C ILE A 57 -5.85 -20.60 17.89
N GLY A 58 -6.23 -21.48 16.96
CA GLY A 58 -5.91 -21.32 15.55
C GLY A 58 -6.50 -20.04 14.96
N GLY A 59 -7.71 -19.65 15.37
CA GLY A 59 -8.35 -18.43 14.91
C GLY A 59 -7.69 -17.14 15.41
N VAL A 60 -7.27 -17.09 16.68
CA VAL A 60 -6.53 -15.94 17.21
C VAL A 60 -5.16 -15.82 16.53
N LEU A 61 -4.42 -16.93 16.43
CA LEU A 61 -3.11 -16.95 15.80
C LEU A 61 -3.18 -16.58 14.31
N GLY A 62 -4.15 -17.14 13.59
CA GLY A 62 -4.38 -16.83 12.19
C GLY A 62 -4.81 -15.38 11.96
N ALA A 63 -5.59 -14.79 12.87
CA ALA A 63 -5.99 -13.40 12.78
C ALA A 63 -4.83 -12.43 13.01
N VAL A 64 -3.95 -12.72 13.98
CA VAL A 64 -2.74 -11.92 14.23
C VAL A 64 -1.79 -12.01 13.04
N ALA A 65 -1.53 -13.22 12.54
CA ALA A 65 -0.66 -13.44 11.38
C ALA A 65 -1.21 -12.76 10.12
N GLY A 66 -2.51 -12.92 9.83
CA GLY A 66 -3.15 -12.30 8.67
C GLY A 66 -3.26 -10.78 8.78
N GLY A 67 -3.46 -10.25 9.99
CA GLY A 67 -3.49 -8.81 10.26
C GLY A 67 -2.14 -8.14 10.01
N ALA A 68 -1.06 -8.73 10.52
CA ALA A 68 0.31 -8.23 10.34
C ALA A 68 0.74 -8.21 8.86
N LEU A 69 0.39 -9.24 8.10
CA LEU A 69 0.65 -9.28 6.65
C LEU A 69 -0.16 -8.23 5.89
N GLY A 70 -1.41 -8.00 6.31
CA GLY A 70 -2.27 -6.99 5.69
C GLY A 70 -1.83 -5.55 5.97
N SER A 71 -1.18 -5.25 7.11
CA SER A 71 -0.65 -3.90 7.40
C SER A 71 0.51 -3.50 6.51
N ALA A 72 1.41 -4.42 6.17
CA ALA A 72 2.50 -4.14 5.23
C ALA A 72 1.93 -3.79 3.84
N LYS A 73 0.91 -4.55 3.40
CA LYS A 73 0.24 -4.33 2.11
C LYS A 73 -0.55 -3.03 2.05
N ASP A 74 -1.14 -2.59 3.17
CA ASP A 74 -1.86 -1.30 3.22
C ASP A 74 -0.88 -0.12 3.08
N GLN A 75 0.29 -0.22 3.72
CA GLN A 75 1.36 0.77 3.60
C GLN A 75 1.89 0.88 2.16
N GLU A 76 2.15 -0.26 1.50
CA GLU A 76 2.56 -0.29 0.10
C GLU A 76 1.50 0.30 -0.83
N GLN A 77 0.23 -0.05 -0.64
CA GLN A 77 -0.87 0.49 -1.44
C GLN A 77 -1.05 1.99 -1.25
N ALA A 78 -0.84 2.52 -0.05
CA ALA A 78 -0.89 3.95 0.21
C ALA A 78 0.21 4.70 -0.57
N MET A 79 1.45 4.20 -0.53
CA MET A 79 2.57 4.75 -1.29
C MET A 79 2.33 4.66 -2.80
N GLN A 80 1.84 3.52 -3.26
CA GLN A 80 1.57 3.29 -4.67
C GLN A 80 0.43 4.18 -5.18
N ARG A 81 -0.64 4.37 -4.40
CA ARG A 81 -1.73 5.31 -4.74
C ARG A 81 -1.24 6.75 -4.83
N GLN A 82 -0.36 7.18 -3.94
CA GLN A 82 0.27 8.51 -4.03
C GLN A 82 1.06 8.61 -5.34
N GLN A 83 1.91 7.63 -5.63
CA GLN A 83 2.73 7.62 -6.84
C GLN A 83 1.89 7.64 -8.13
N TYR A 84 0.78 6.90 -8.18
CA TYR A 84 -0.16 6.92 -9.30
C TYR A 84 -0.84 8.29 -9.48
N GLN A 85 -1.19 8.99 -8.39
CA GLN A 85 -1.77 10.34 -8.47
C GLN A 85 -0.77 11.34 -9.05
N TYR A 86 0.50 11.30 -8.61
CA TYR A 86 1.56 12.11 -9.19
C TYR A 86 1.78 11.81 -10.68
N GLN A 87 1.74 10.53 -11.04
CA GLN A 87 1.93 10.11 -12.43
C GLN A 87 0.78 10.58 -13.34
N GLN A 88 -0.48 10.47 -12.89
CA GLN A 88 -1.64 10.97 -13.65
C GLN A 88 -1.59 12.48 -13.88
N GLN A 89 -1.20 13.25 -12.87
CA GLN A 89 -1.09 14.70 -13.00
C GLN A 89 0.00 15.08 -14.03
N ASN A 90 1.13 14.38 -14.02
CA ASN A 90 2.19 14.59 -15.02
C ASN A 90 1.75 14.24 -16.44
N TYR A 91 0.94 13.18 -16.64
CA TYR A 91 0.42 12.86 -17.97
C TYR A 91 -0.49 13.95 -18.54
N GLN A 92 -1.34 14.55 -17.72
CA GLN A 92 -2.21 15.65 -18.16
C GLN A 92 -1.40 16.90 -18.52
N TYR A 93 -0.37 17.22 -17.75
CA TYR A 93 0.54 18.33 -18.05
C TYR A 93 1.34 18.10 -19.34
N GLN A 94 1.73 16.84 -19.60
CA GLN A 94 2.45 16.48 -20.82
C GLN A 94 1.55 16.56 -22.07
N GLN A 95 0.27 16.15 -21.98
CA GLN A 95 -0.68 16.29 -23.08
C GLN A 95 -0.95 17.74 -23.46
N GLN A 96 -1.05 18.64 -22.47
CA GLN A 96 -1.16 20.08 -22.73
C GLN A 96 0.07 20.63 -23.45
N ARG A 97 1.27 20.12 -23.13
CA ARG A 97 2.50 20.46 -23.87
C ARG A 97 2.47 19.93 -25.30
N TYR A 98 1.96 18.75 -25.60
CA TYR A 98 1.83 18.30 -27.00
C TYR A 98 0.85 19.18 -27.82
N ALA A 99 -0.16 19.77 -27.17
CA ALA A 99 -1.04 20.76 -27.79
C ALA A 99 -0.38 22.14 -27.95
N GLU A 100 0.51 22.56 -27.05
CA GLU A 100 1.25 23.83 -27.13
C GLU A 100 2.60 23.76 -27.88
N VAL A 101 3.15 22.56 -28.15
CA VAL A 101 4.41 22.35 -28.89
C VAL A 101 4.23 22.58 -30.40
N GLN A 102 3.01 22.86 -30.85
CA GLN A 102 2.80 23.58 -32.10
C GLN A 102 3.21 25.05 -31.92
N ALA A 103 4.48 25.29 -31.52
CA ALA A 103 5.08 26.60 -31.48
C ALA A 103 4.87 27.28 -32.83
N ALA A 104 4.43 28.54 -32.81
CA ALA A 104 4.22 29.28 -34.03
C ALA A 104 5.52 29.30 -34.86
N VAL A 105 5.39 29.24 -36.19
CA VAL A 105 6.54 29.10 -37.09
C VAL A 105 7.46 30.30 -36.94
N THR A 106 8.75 30.06 -36.72
CA THR A 106 9.75 31.12 -36.68
C THR A 106 10.34 31.38 -38.07
N PRO A 107 10.87 32.59 -38.35
CA PRO A 107 11.60 32.84 -39.59
C PRO A 107 12.74 31.85 -39.81
N ALA A 108 13.43 31.45 -38.73
CA ALA A 108 14.50 30.44 -38.76
C ALA A 108 14.00 29.07 -39.22
N ASP A 109 12.82 28.64 -38.77
CA ASP A 109 12.21 27.38 -39.22
C ASP A 109 11.92 27.41 -40.72
N VAL A 110 11.43 28.54 -41.23
CA VAL A 110 11.20 28.71 -42.68
C VAL A 110 12.48 28.61 -43.47
N ILE A 111 13.54 29.28 -43.03
CA ILE A 111 14.86 29.19 -43.66
C ILE A 111 15.36 27.75 -43.67
N ASN A 112 15.22 27.04 -42.54
CA ASN A 112 15.61 25.64 -42.43
C ASN A 112 14.77 24.72 -43.33
N MET A 113 13.47 24.96 -43.43
CA MET A 113 12.58 24.22 -44.33
C MET A 113 12.91 24.46 -45.81
N THR A 114 13.24 25.69 -46.18
CA THR A 114 13.70 26.00 -47.54
C THR A 114 15.05 25.35 -47.83
N ARG A 115 16.00 25.41 -46.89
CA ARG A 115 17.32 24.79 -47.03
C ARG A 115 17.28 23.28 -47.09
N SER A 116 16.32 22.64 -46.43
CA SER A 116 16.10 21.20 -46.55
C SER A 116 15.42 20.79 -47.86
N GLY A 117 15.05 21.75 -48.71
CA GLY A 117 14.40 21.50 -49.99
C GLY A 117 12.93 21.12 -49.87
N LEU A 118 12.27 21.44 -48.74
CA LEU A 118 10.82 21.24 -48.62
C LEU A 118 10.10 22.14 -49.62
N PRO A 119 9.02 21.64 -50.26
CA PRO A 119 8.29 22.43 -51.25
C PRO A 119 7.55 23.59 -50.60
N ASP A 120 7.47 24.72 -51.31
CA ASP A 120 6.81 25.96 -50.85
C ASP A 120 5.40 25.71 -50.29
N THR A 121 4.64 24.80 -50.90
CA THR A 121 3.29 24.42 -50.46
C THR A 121 3.26 23.80 -49.07
N VAL A 122 4.26 23.00 -48.70
CA VAL A 122 4.37 22.41 -47.36
C VAL A 122 4.75 23.48 -46.35
N ILE A 123 5.66 24.38 -46.71
CA ILE A 123 6.06 25.50 -45.87
C ILE A 123 4.87 26.43 -45.62
N MET A 124 4.12 26.77 -46.67
CA MET A 124 2.90 27.58 -46.57
C MET A 124 1.82 26.89 -45.73
N SER A 125 1.59 25.59 -45.92
CA SER A 125 0.65 24.82 -45.11
C SER A 125 1.04 24.84 -43.63
N HIS A 126 2.33 24.68 -43.34
CA HIS A 126 2.86 24.74 -41.97
C HIS A 126 2.66 26.12 -41.33
N ILE A 127 2.87 27.20 -42.10
CA ILE A 127 2.59 28.58 -41.68
C ILE A 127 1.09 28.81 -41.44
N GLN A 128 0.22 28.29 -42.31
CA GLN A 128 -1.23 28.43 -42.17
C GLN A 128 -1.78 27.65 -40.98
N GLN A 129 -1.26 26.45 -40.72
CA GLN A 129 -1.71 25.58 -39.63
C GLN A 129 -1.26 26.09 -38.26
N ARG A 130 -0.02 26.60 -38.15
CA ARG A 130 0.61 26.95 -36.86
C ARG A 130 0.71 28.46 -36.61
N GLY A 131 0.48 29.29 -37.64
CA GLY A 131 0.73 30.72 -37.58
C GLY A 131 2.22 31.05 -37.46
N VAL A 132 2.54 32.32 -37.22
CA VAL A 132 3.91 32.81 -37.05
C VAL A 132 4.13 33.36 -35.65
N GLN A 133 5.33 33.23 -35.11
CA GLN A 133 5.65 33.66 -33.75
C GLN A 133 5.50 35.18 -33.55
N ARG A 134 5.82 35.95 -34.59
CA ARG A 134 5.69 37.40 -34.62
C ARG A 134 5.42 37.85 -36.03
N ARG A 135 4.85 39.05 -36.17
CA ARG A 135 4.73 39.70 -37.48
C ARG A 135 6.13 39.98 -38.05
N LEU A 136 6.31 39.71 -39.33
CA LEU A 136 7.58 39.96 -40.04
C LEU A 136 7.83 41.47 -40.16
N GLU A 137 9.08 41.86 -39.93
CA GLU A 137 9.57 43.20 -40.24
C GLU A 137 10.24 43.23 -41.63
N VAL A 138 10.49 44.44 -42.15
CA VAL A 138 11.13 44.64 -43.45
C VAL A 138 12.54 44.00 -43.49
N SER A 139 13.28 44.08 -42.39
CA SER A 139 14.59 43.44 -42.22
C SER A 139 14.53 41.92 -42.34
N ASP A 140 13.49 41.28 -41.79
CA ASP A 140 13.29 39.84 -41.86
C ASP A 140 12.96 39.41 -43.30
N ILE A 141 12.12 40.17 -44.00
CA ILE A 141 11.73 39.91 -45.39
C ILE A 141 12.96 39.92 -46.30
N ILE A 142 13.83 40.92 -46.14
CA ILE A 142 15.08 41.02 -46.89
C ILE A 142 15.98 39.82 -46.58
N SER A 143 16.12 39.45 -45.30
CA SER A 143 16.95 38.33 -44.88
C SER A 143 16.45 37.00 -45.43
N LEU A 144 15.14 36.77 -45.40
CA LEU A 144 14.50 35.57 -45.95
C LEU A 144 14.72 35.46 -47.46
N HIS A 145 14.49 36.54 -48.19
CA HIS A 145 14.69 36.58 -49.63
C HIS A 145 16.16 36.31 -50.01
N GLN A 146 17.10 36.94 -49.30
CA GLN A 146 18.55 36.71 -49.51
C GLN A 146 18.98 35.28 -49.18
N GLN A 147 18.29 34.61 -48.26
CA GLN A 147 18.56 33.23 -47.88
C GLN A 147 17.86 32.19 -48.76
N GLY A 148 17.21 32.62 -49.84
CA GLY A 148 16.61 31.75 -50.85
C GLY A 148 15.16 31.38 -50.59
N VAL A 149 14.50 31.98 -49.60
CA VAL A 149 13.07 31.78 -49.36
C VAL A 149 12.27 32.47 -50.47
N ARG A 150 11.36 31.72 -51.09
CA ARG A 150 10.61 32.19 -52.26
C ARG A 150 9.49 33.18 -51.87
N GLU A 151 9.22 34.13 -52.75
CA GLU A 151 8.22 35.20 -52.53
C GLU A 151 6.82 34.72 -52.11
N PRO A 152 6.27 33.59 -52.65
CA PRO A 152 4.98 33.07 -52.20
C PRO A 152 4.97 32.68 -50.71
N VAL A 153 6.09 32.19 -50.20
CA VAL A 153 6.26 31.82 -48.78
C VAL A 153 6.40 33.08 -47.93
N ILE A 154 7.16 34.08 -48.39
CA ILE A 154 7.31 35.37 -47.71
C ILE A 154 5.97 36.09 -47.61
N SER A 155 5.19 36.11 -48.69
CA SER A 155 3.83 36.63 -48.70
C SER A 155 2.93 35.86 -47.73
N ALA A 156 3.00 34.53 -47.72
CA ALA A 156 2.25 33.72 -46.75
C ALA A 156 2.63 34.06 -45.30
N LEU A 157 3.91 34.32 -45.00
CA LEU A 157 4.38 34.75 -43.68
C LEU A 157 3.85 36.14 -43.28
N GLN A 158 3.76 37.08 -44.22
CA GLN A 158 3.23 38.43 -43.97
C GLN A 158 1.72 38.40 -43.66
N HIS A 159 0.98 37.49 -44.28
CA HIS A 159 -0.46 37.30 -44.08
C HIS A 159 -0.81 36.31 -42.97
N ALA A 160 0.17 35.62 -42.39
CA ALA A 160 -0.05 34.62 -41.36
C ALA A 160 -0.57 35.24 -40.06
N THR A 161 -1.48 34.54 -39.40
CA THR A 161 -1.93 34.87 -38.05
C THR A 161 -0.74 34.78 -37.10
N VAL A 162 -0.51 35.83 -36.31
CA VAL A 162 0.47 35.77 -35.22
C VAL A 162 -0.10 34.84 -34.17
N GLY A 163 0.49 33.66 -34.03
CA GLY A 163 0.19 32.79 -32.91
C GLY A 163 0.51 33.57 -31.64
N GLY A 164 -0.41 33.61 -30.67
CA GLY A 164 -0.15 34.26 -29.39
C GLY A 164 1.22 33.83 -28.87
N PRO A 165 1.97 34.72 -28.20
CA PRO A 165 3.31 34.39 -27.70
C PRO A 165 3.19 33.02 -27.04
N ALA A 166 4.01 32.06 -27.46
CA ALA A 166 4.04 30.74 -26.84
C ALA A 166 4.01 31.01 -25.33
N THR A 167 2.86 30.74 -24.70
CA THR A 167 2.68 31.07 -23.30
C THR A 167 3.83 30.35 -22.64
N GLN A 168 4.78 31.11 -22.09
CA GLN A 168 5.78 30.53 -21.22
C GLN A 168 4.95 29.68 -20.26
N PRO A 169 5.14 28.35 -20.22
CA PRO A 169 4.34 27.52 -19.35
C PRO A 169 4.43 28.17 -17.98
N ALA A 170 3.29 28.61 -17.46
CA ALA A 170 3.22 29.35 -16.22
C ALA A 170 4.13 28.66 -15.20
N PRO A 171 4.95 29.40 -14.42
CA PRO A 171 5.87 28.80 -13.47
C PRO A 171 5.10 27.75 -12.71
N GLN A 172 5.52 26.49 -12.93
CA GLN A 172 4.82 25.32 -12.42
C GLN A 172 4.60 25.60 -10.94
N PRO A 173 3.37 25.58 -10.40
CA PRO A 173 3.21 25.65 -8.97
C PRO A 173 4.02 24.48 -8.44
N VAL A 174 5.14 24.78 -7.78
CA VAL A 174 5.95 23.79 -7.09
C VAL A 174 4.96 23.09 -6.19
N VAL A 175 4.58 21.87 -6.56
CA VAL A 175 3.74 21.02 -5.72
C VAL A 175 4.62 20.79 -4.51
N VAL A 176 4.37 21.59 -3.46
CA VAL A 176 5.01 21.44 -2.17
C VAL A 176 4.66 20.02 -1.75
N GLN A 177 5.63 19.12 -1.95
CA GLN A 177 5.52 17.78 -1.44
C GLN A 177 5.64 17.92 0.07
N GLU A 178 4.50 18.19 0.72
CA GLU A 178 4.32 17.98 2.15
C GLU A 178 4.66 16.52 2.37
N ARG A 179 5.90 16.29 2.82
CA ARG A 179 6.36 14.97 3.22
C ARG A 179 5.44 14.62 4.39
N PRO A 180 4.50 13.66 4.26
CA PRO A 180 3.68 13.31 5.41
C PRO A 180 4.67 12.84 6.47
N VAL A 181 4.71 13.55 7.60
CA VAL A 181 5.47 13.13 8.77
C VAL A 181 4.94 11.74 9.11
N ILE A 182 5.74 10.71 8.86
CA ILE A 182 5.44 9.35 9.26
C ILE A 182 5.54 9.35 10.78
N VAL A 183 4.41 9.57 11.45
CA VAL A 183 4.30 9.33 12.89
C VAL A 183 4.39 7.82 13.05
N GLU A 184 5.60 7.35 13.36
CA GLU A 184 5.86 5.95 13.67
C GLU A 184 5.15 5.62 15.00
N GLN A 185 3.91 5.14 14.92
CA GLN A 185 3.22 4.57 16.08
C GLN A 185 3.96 3.30 16.50
N ARG A 186 4.86 3.42 17.50
CA ARG A 186 5.45 2.27 18.17
C ARG A 186 4.34 1.47 18.86
N TYR A 187 3.91 0.38 18.22
CA TYR A 187 3.00 -0.57 18.83
C TYR A 187 3.76 -1.38 19.88
N TYR A 188 3.51 -1.09 21.16
CA TYR A 188 4.03 -1.90 22.25
C TYR A 188 3.20 -3.19 22.34
N THR A 189 3.73 -4.29 21.80
CA THR A 189 3.11 -5.61 21.98
C THR A 189 3.52 -6.13 23.36
N PRO A 190 2.59 -6.27 24.33
CA PRO A 190 2.92 -6.91 25.59
C PRO A 190 3.38 -8.35 25.31
N PRO A 191 4.39 -8.85 26.04
CA PRO A 191 4.90 -10.21 25.85
C PRO A 191 3.77 -11.23 25.99
N PRO A 192 3.78 -12.32 25.19
CA PRO A 192 2.72 -13.33 25.24
C PRO A 192 2.63 -13.94 26.64
N ALA A 193 1.41 -14.02 27.18
CA ALA A 193 1.16 -14.70 28.45
C ALA A 193 1.43 -16.21 28.27
N VAL A 194 2.55 -16.69 28.81
CA VAL A 194 2.86 -18.11 28.87
C VAL A 194 1.97 -18.73 29.94
N ILE A 195 0.91 -19.44 29.52
CA ILE A 195 0.12 -20.27 30.44
C ILE A 195 0.94 -21.52 30.75
N VAL A 196 1.64 -21.51 31.87
CA VAL A 196 2.33 -22.70 32.39
C VAL A 196 1.29 -23.60 33.05
N PRO A 197 1.03 -24.82 32.54
CA PRO A 197 0.10 -25.75 33.18
C PRO A 197 0.65 -26.15 34.56
N ALA A 198 -0.20 -26.06 35.59
CA ALA A 198 0.19 -26.37 36.97
C ALA A 198 0.63 -27.84 37.12
N PRO A 199 1.69 -28.14 37.88
CA PRO A 199 2.18 -29.50 38.07
C PRO A 199 1.15 -30.37 38.79
N ARG A 200 0.76 -31.49 38.18
CA ARG A 200 -0.09 -32.52 38.78
C ARG A 200 0.73 -33.34 39.78
N TYR A 201 0.53 -33.12 41.08
CA TYR A 201 1.13 -33.95 42.12
C TYR A 201 0.40 -35.30 42.21
N TYR A 202 1.07 -36.38 41.80
CA TYR A 202 0.62 -37.73 42.08
C TYR A 202 0.86 -38.07 43.56
N HIS A 203 -0.20 -38.31 44.32
CA HIS A 203 -0.10 -38.86 45.67
C HIS A 203 0.30 -40.34 45.60
N ARG A 204 1.45 -40.69 46.16
CA ARG A 204 1.93 -42.06 46.29
C ARG A 204 1.35 -42.66 47.59
N PRO A 205 0.60 -43.79 47.56
CA PRO A 205 0.02 -44.35 48.77
C PRO A 205 1.11 -44.95 49.68
N HIS A 206 1.17 -44.50 50.93
CA HIS A 206 2.02 -45.09 51.97
C HIS A 206 1.27 -46.23 52.68
N TYR A 207 1.69 -47.47 52.45
CA TYR A 207 1.23 -48.62 53.23
C TYR A 207 1.81 -48.55 54.65
N HIS A 208 0.94 -48.46 55.65
CA HIS A 208 1.32 -48.62 57.05
C HIS A 208 1.28 -50.11 57.40
N GLY A 209 2.44 -50.68 57.77
CA GLY A 209 2.53 -52.00 58.37
C GLY A 209 1.91 -51.99 59.77
N ARG A 210 1.02 -52.95 60.06
CA ARG A 210 0.34 -53.11 61.35
C ARG A 210 1.36 -53.45 62.46
N PRO A 211 1.24 -52.91 63.69
CA PRO A 211 2.13 -53.26 64.78
C PRO A 211 1.80 -54.64 65.37
N HIS A 212 2.78 -55.55 65.39
CA HIS A 212 2.70 -56.82 66.11
C HIS A 212 2.83 -56.58 67.62
N HIS A 213 1.87 -57.07 68.40
CA HIS A 213 1.94 -57.07 69.86
C HIS A 213 2.78 -58.27 70.32
N HIS A 214 3.85 -58.03 71.07
CA HIS A 214 4.58 -59.09 71.77
C HIS A 214 3.98 -59.33 73.15
N ARG A 215 3.37 -60.50 73.31
CA ARG A 215 2.88 -61.05 74.57
C ARG A 215 4.08 -61.67 75.31
N GLY A 216 4.46 -61.06 76.42
CA GLY A 216 5.57 -61.52 77.27
C GLY A 216 5.34 -62.95 77.79
N GLY A 217 6.33 -63.80 77.55
CA GLY A 217 6.47 -65.11 78.17
C GLY A 217 7.79 -65.18 78.90
N THR A 218 7.73 -65.21 80.24
CA THR A 218 8.86 -65.48 81.13
C THR A 218 9.43 -66.88 80.85
N ARG A 219 10.72 -66.97 80.54
CA ARG A 219 11.50 -68.21 80.70
C ARG A 219 12.74 -67.91 81.54
N VAL A 220 12.78 -68.55 82.70
CA VAL A 220 13.93 -68.65 83.61
C VAL A 220 14.96 -69.57 82.94
N GLY A 221 16.19 -69.07 82.74
CA GLY A 221 17.32 -69.86 82.28
C GLY A 221 18.39 -69.90 83.35
N ILE A 222 18.68 -71.11 83.86
CA ILE A 222 19.77 -71.39 84.80
C ILE A 222 21.03 -71.63 83.98
N SER A 223 22.08 -70.87 84.26
CA SER A 223 23.42 -70.99 83.69
C SER A 223 24.23 -72.07 84.42
N PHE A 224 24.89 -72.96 83.68
CA PHE A 224 26.07 -73.68 84.15
C PHE A 224 27.22 -73.43 83.18
N GLY A 225 28.35 -73.00 83.75
CA GLY A 225 29.62 -72.81 83.06
C GLY A 225 30.63 -73.89 83.45
N LEU A 226 31.67 -73.96 82.62
CA LEU A 226 32.87 -74.82 82.61
C LEU A 226 32.66 -76.26 82.07
#